data_AF-A0A3M9MM25-F1
#
_entry.id   AF-A0A3M9MM25-F1
#
_cell.length_a   1.000
_cell.length_b   1.000
_cell.length_c   1.000
_cell.angle_alpha   90.00
_cell.angle_beta   90.00
_cell.angle_gamma   90.00
#
_symmetry.space_group_name_H-M   'P 1'
#
loop_
_entity.id
_entity.type
_entity.pdbx_description
1 polymer ?
#
loop_
_entity_poly.entity_id
_entity_poly.type
_entity_poly.pdbx_seq_one_letter_code
_entity_poly.pdbx_strand_id
1 'polypeptide(L)'
;MAYHFITPEELEEKLQQALAPIQKKIAFLEKISPLWLDTKQACKAIGVCQKTLENERKRPGTLIRYKYEGEKATKPVYCAQSLHEYNESKTIKRGLAA
;
A
#
# COMPACT_ATOMS: atom_id res chain seq x y z
N MET A 1 26.74 -14.74 -39.87
CA MET A 1 26.19 -14.27 -38.60
C MET A 1 25.14 -15.28 -38.16
N ALA A 2 25.34 -15.96 -37.03
CA ALA A 2 24.34 -16.89 -36.50
C ALA A 2 23.30 -16.07 -35.73
N TYR A 3 22.05 -16.09 -36.19
CA TYR A 3 20.94 -15.50 -35.46
C TYR A 3 20.55 -16.45 -34.33
N HIS A 4 20.67 -15.99 -33.09
CA HIS A 4 20.10 -16.72 -31.95
C HIS A 4 18.60 -16.44 -31.91
N PHE A 5 17.81 -17.37 -32.45
CA PHE A 5 16.38 -17.39 -32.26
C PHE A 5 16.09 -17.93 -30.86
N ILE A 6 15.47 -17.09 -30.04
CA ILE A 6 14.96 -17.46 -28.71
C ILE A 6 13.48 -17.81 -28.91
N THR A 7 13.04 -18.94 -28.37
CA THR A 7 11.61 -19.28 -28.43
C THR A 7 10.81 -18.38 -27.48
N PRO A 8 9.51 -18.17 -27.73
CA PRO A 8 8.68 -17.40 -26.80
C PRO A 8 8.74 -17.90 -25.35
N GLU A 9 8.82 -19.22 -25.14
CA GLU A 9 8.91 -19.83 -23.81
C GLU A 9 10.25 -19.52 -23.12
N GLU A 10 11.36 -19.60 -23.85
CA GLU A 10 12.69 -19.26 -23.33
C GLU A 10 12.81 -17.77 -22.99
N LEU A 11 12.09 -16.90 -23.72
CA LEU A 11 12.01 -15.48 -23.43
C LEU A 11 11.21 -15.23 -22.13
N GLU A 12 10.08 -15.93 -21.96
CA GLU A 12 9.26 -15.84 -20.75
C GLU A 12 10.03 -16.32 -19.51
N GLU A 13 10.76 -17.44 -19.59
CA GLU A 13 11.59 -17.92 -18.47
C GLU A 13 12.67 -16.90 -18.10
N LYS A 14 13.38 -16.33 -19.08
CA LYS A 14 14.41 -15.31 -18.83
C LYS A 14 13.80 -14.05 -18.21
N LEU A 15 12.61 -13.65 -18.64
CA LEU A 15 11.88 -12.53 -18.04
C LEU A 15 11.47 -12.84 -16.61
N GLN A 16 10.93 -14.02 -16.32
CA GLN A 16 10.57 -14.42 -14.96
C GLN A 16 11.79 -14.48 -14.04
N GLN A 17 12.91 -15.03 -14.51
CA GLN A 17 14.17 -15.08 -13.76
C GLN A 17 14.70 -13.67 -13.46
N ALA A 18 14.55 -12.72 -14.39
CA ALA A 18 14.94 -11.33 -14.17
C ALA A 18 13.97 -10.59 -13.21
N LEU A 19 12.67 -10.90 -13.26
CA LEU A 19 11.65 -10.26 -12.44
C LEU A 19 11.67 -10.74 -10.98
N ALA A 20 11.93 -12.02 -10.73
CA ALA A 20 11.93 -12.61 -9.39
C ALA A 20 12.80 -11.86 -8.36
N PRO A 21 14.06 -11.49 -8.62
CA PRO A 21 14.87 -10.73 -7.66
C PRO A 21 14.37 -9.29 -7.46
N ILE A 22 13.78 -8.67 -8.48
CA ILE A 22 13.22 -7.32 -8.39
C ILE A 22 11.99 -7.33 -7.48
N GLN A 23 11.08 -8.29 -7.68
CA GLN A 23 9.90 -8.48 -6.83
C GLN A 23 10.30 -8.73 -5.37
N LYS A 24 11.34 -9.55 -5.12
CA LYS A 24 11.86 -9.76 -3.75
C LYS A 24 12.39 -8.47 -3.12
N LYS A 25 13.12 -7.64 -3.88
CA LYS A 25 13.63 -6.34 -3.39
C LYS A 25 12.51 -5.36 -3.10
N ILE A 26 11.49 -5.28 -3.95
CA ILE A 26 10.31 -4.44 -3.72
C ILE A 26 9.61 -4.86 -2.42
N ALA A 27 9.30 -6.15 -2.27
CA ALA A 27 8.65 -6.68 -1.07
C ALA A 27 9.46 -6.42 0.21
N PHE A 28 10.79 -6.44 0.12
CA PHE A 28 11.68 -6.10 1.23
C PHE A 28 11.64 -4.60 1.58
N LEU A 29 11.69 -3.72 0.58
CA LEU A 29 11.63 -2.27 0.77
C LEU A 29 10.27 -1.83 1.34
N GLU A 30 9.18 -2.42 0.85
CA GLU A 30 7.84 -2.23 1.38
C GLU A 30 7.75 -2.64 2.86
N LYS A 31 8.46 -3.71 3.26
CA LYS A 31 8.52 -4.15 4.66
C LYS A 31 9.31 -3.20 5.57
N ILE A 32 10.37 -2.58 5.08
CA ILE A 32 11.32 -1.83 5.93
C ILE A 32 10.99 -0.35 6.04
N SER A 33 10.36 0.25 5.03
CA SER A 33 9.98 1.66 5.06
C SER A 33 8.47 1.82 4.88
N PRO A 34 7.67 1.56 5.92
CA PRO A 34 6.26 1.95 5.88
C PRO A 34 6.20 3.46 5.69
N LEU A 35 5.66 3.89 4.54
CA LEU A 35 5.43 5.31 4.26
C LEU A 35 4.40 5.83 5.26
N TRP A 36 4.79 6.81 6.07
CA TRP A 36 3.91 7.47 7.02
C TRP A 36 3.44 8.80 6.44
N LEU A 37 2.12 8.98 6.38
CA LEU A 37 1.47 10.15 5.85
C LEU A 37 0.94 11.03 6.98
N ASP A 38 1.03 12.34 6.82
CA ASP A 38 0.36 13.26 7.74
C ASP A 38 -1.18 13.16 7.60
N THR A 39 -1.90 13.84 8.50
CA THR A 39 -3.37 13.81 8.50
C THR A 39 -3.98 14.33 7.18
N LYS A 40 -3.38 15.35 6.57
CA LYS A 40 -3.89 15.97 5.33
C LYS A 40 -3.68 15.04 4.14
N GLN A 41 -2.51 14.42 4.04
CA GLN A 41 -2.17 13.41 3.04
C GLN A 41 -3.03 12.16 3.20
N ALA A 42 -3.23 11.68 4.43
CA ALA A 42 -4.10 10.55 4.72
C ALA A 42 -5.55 10.81 4.29
N CYS A 43 -6.11 11.98 4.64
CA CYS A 43 -7.46 12.38 4.21
C CYS A 43 -7.60 12.37 2.68
N LYS A 44 -6.59 12.88 1.96
CA LYS A 44 -6.56 12.86 0.50
C LYS A 44 -6.48 11.45 -0.07
N ALA A 45 -5.69 10.57 0.54
CA ALA A 45 -5.48 9.20 0.08
C ALA A 45 -6.76 8.35 0.12
N ILE A 46 -7.58 8.52 1.16
CA ILE A 46 -8.84 7.77 1.31
C ILE A 46 -10.11 8.58 0.94
N GLY A 47 -9.96 9.84 0.52
CA GLY A 47 -11.06 10.69 0.08
C GLY A 47 -12.07 11.06 1.17
N VAL A 48 -11.62 11.26 2.42
CA VAL A 48 -12.50 11.62 3.55
C VAL A 48 -12.00 12.87 4.28
N CYS A 49 -12.89 13.52 5.04
CA CYS A 49 -12.49 14.63 5.90
C CYS A 49 -11.82 14.15 7.19
N GLN A 50 -11.07 15.04 7.85
CA GLN A 50 -10.33 14.73 9.07
C GLN A 50 -11.20 14.13 10.18
N LYS A 51 -12.39 14.69 10.42
CA LYS A 51 -13.32 14.19 11.44
C LYS A 51 -13.72 12.73 11.18
N THR A 52 -13.93 12.37 9.91
CA THR A 52 -14.26 10.99 9.53
C THR A 52 -13.06 10.08 9.73
N LEU A 53 -11.86 10.48 9.31
CA LEU A 53 -10.63 9.71 9.54
C LEU A 53 -10.39 9.46 11.05
N GLU A 54 -10.62 10.47 11.88
CA GLU A 54 -10.49 10.36 13.34
C GLU A 54 -11.50 9.40 13.97
N ASN A 55 -12.70 9.32 13.42
CA ASN A 55 -13.70 8.36 13.86
C ASN A 55 -13.35 6.94 13.39
N GLU A 56 -12.94 6.77 12.13
CA GLU A 56 -12.62 5.46 11.55
C GLU A 56 -11.38 4.83 12.20
N ARG A 57 -10.36 5.62 12.58
CA ARG A 57 -9.18 5.08 13.29
C ARG A 57 -9.49 4.63 14.73
N LYS A 58 -10.60 5.09 15.32
CA LYS A 58 -11.05 4.70 16.67
C LYS A 58 -12.03 3.52 16.64
N ARG A 59 -12.49 3.11 15.46
CA ARG A 59 -13.47 2.02 15.35
C ARG A 59 -12.81 0.68 15.70
N PRO A 60 -13.51 -0.18 16.46
CA PRO A 60 -13.04 -1.54 16.70
C PRO A 60 -12.93 -2.29 15.35
N GLY A 61 -11.81 -2.99 15.15
CA GLY A 61 -11.55 -3.74 13.92
C GLY A 61 -11.15 -2.88 12.71
N THR A 62 -10.77 -1.61 12.90
CA THR A 62 -10.24 -0.78 11.82
C THR A 62 -8.91 -1.31 11.29
N LEU A 63 -8.73 -1.25 9.97
CA LEU A 63 -7.47 -1.59 9.32
C LEU A 63 -6.45 -0.44 9.42
N ILE A 64 -6.89 0.78 9.72
CA ILE A 64 -6.06 1.97 9.72
C ILE A 64 -5.04 1.92 10.86
N ARG A 65 -3.76 1.83 10.51
CA ARG A 65 -2.64 1.89 11.45
C ARG A 65 -2.11 3.32 11.53
N TYR A 66 -1.95 3.82 12.75
CA TYR A 66 -1.42 5.15 13.00
C TYR A 66 -0.47 5.14 14.19
N LYS A 67 0.41 6.15 14.24
CA LYS A 67 1.26 6.45 15.39
C LYS A 67 1.30 7.96 15.60
N TYR A 68 1.87 8.40 16.71
CA TYR A 68 2.11 9.82 16.96
C TYR A 68 3.57 10.16 16.76
N GLU A 69 3.83 11.26 16.06
CA GLU A 69 5.16 11.81 15.82
C GLU A 69 5.25 13.28 16.30
N GLY A 70 6.49 13.77 16.37
CA GLY A 70 6.85 15.09 16.87
C GLY A 70 7.34 15.08 18.31
N GLU A 71 7.97 16.17 18.72
CA GLU A 71 8.66 16.34 20.01
C GLU A 71 7.79 16.03 21.23
N LYS A 72 6.46 16.16 21.10
CA LYS A 72 5.47 15.86 22.14
C LYS A 72 4.53 14.69 21.80
N ALA A 73 4.80 13.93 20.73
CA ALA A 73 3.92 12.88 20.22
C ALA A 73 2.46 13.34 20.06
N THR A 74 2.24 14.54 19.52
CA THR A 74 0.90 15.13 19.35
C THR A 74 0.37 15.03 17.93
N LYS A 75 1.22 14.78 16.93
CA LYS A 75 0.83 14.77 15.52
C LYS A 75 0.58 13.34 15.06
N PRO A 76 -0.67 12.95 14.73
CA PRO A 76 -0.93 11.62 14.22
C PRO A 76 -0.44 11.50 12.77
N VAL A 77 0.32 10.44 12.51
CA VAL A 77 0.74 10.00 11.18
C VAL A 77 0.21 8.59 10.92
N TYR A 78 -0.08 8.30 9.66
CA TYR A 78 -0.84 7.15 9.23
C TYR A 78 -0.04 6.31 8.25
N CYS A 79 -0.07 4.99 8.41
CA CYS A 79 0.63 4.09 7.48
C CYS A 79 -0.12 4.06 6.14
N ALA A 80 0.56 4.43 5.05
CA ALA A 80 -0.02 4.49 3.71
C ALA A 80 -0.62 3.14 3.27
N GLN A 81 0.07 2.04 3.55
CA GLN A 81 -0.41 0.69 3.23
C GLN A 81 -1.74 0.38 3.92
N SER A 82 -1.84 0.69 5.22
CA SER A 82 -3.07 0.45 5.98
C SER A 82 -4.27 1.29 5.51
N LEU A 83 -4.00 2.50 5.00
CA LEU A 83 -5.01 3.36 4.39
C LEU A 83 -5.49 2.78 3.05
N HIS A 84 -4.59 2.18 2.28
CA HIS A 84 -4.93 1.49 1.04
C HIS A 84 -5.80 0.26 1.31
N GLU A 85 -5.38 -0.63 2.22
CA GLU A 85 -6.14 -1.81 2.65
C GLU A 85 -7.54 -1.43 3.15
N TYR A 86 -7.63 -0.34 3.93
CA TYR A 86 -8.92 0.20 4.36
C TYR A 86 -9.81 0.59 3.18
N ASN A 87 -9.27 1.30 2.18
CA ASN A 87 -10.04 1.74 1.02
C ASN A 87 -10.49 0.57 0.13
N GLU A 88 -9.63 -0.42 -0.08
CA GLU A 88 -9.97 -1.65 -0.79
C GLU A 88 -11.12 -2.39 -0.10
N SER A 89 -11.06 -2.54 1.23
CA SER A 89 -12.11 -3.19 2.02
C SER A 89 -13.50 -2.51 1.89
N LYS A 90 -13.52 -1.18 1.68
CA LYS A 90 -14.75 -0.41 1.46
C LYS A 90 -15.25 -0.53 0.03
N THR A 91 -14.35 -0.62 -0.92
CA THR A 91 -14.68 -0.77 -2.35
C THR A 91 -15.31 -2.14 -2.61
N ILE A 92 -14.74 -3.21 -2.04
CA ILE A 92 -15.27 -4.58 -2.15
C ILE A 92 -16.69 -4.69 -1.57
N LYS A 93 -16.94 -4.04 -0.42
CA LYS A 93 -18.29 -4.01 0.20
C LYS A 93 -19.34 -3.27 -0.65
N ARG A 94 -18.93 -2.35 -1.53
CA ARG A 94 -19.83 -1.65 -2.44
C ARG A 94 -20.14 -2.48 -3.69
N GLY A 95 -19.18 -3.27 -4.18
CA GLY A 95 -19.38 -4.13 -5.36
C GLY A 95 -20.26 -5.36 -5.11
N LEU A 96 -20.33 -5.84 -3.87
CA LEU A 96 -21.21 -6.95 -3.46
C LEU A 96 -22.67 -6.53 -3.18
N ALA A 97 -22.95 -5.22 -3.19
CA ALA A 97 -24.28 -4.67 -2.91
C ALA A 97 -25.00 -4.16 -4.18
N ALA A 98 -24.50 -4.53 -5.37
CA ALA A 98 -25.07 -4.16 -6.67
C ALA A 98 -25.63 -5.38 -7.40
#